data_AF-A0A4Y6R019-F1
#
_entry.id   AF-A0A4Y6R019-F1
#
_cell.length_a   1.000
_cell.length_b   1.000
_cell.length_c   1.000
_cell.angle_alpha   90.00
_cell.angle_beta   90.00
_cell.angle_gamma   90.00
#
_symmetry.space_group_name_H-M   'P 1'
#
loop_
_entity.id
_entity.type
_entity.pdbx_description
1 polymer ?
#
loop_
_entity_poly.entity_id
_entity_poly.type
_entity_poly.pdbx_seq_one_letter_code
_entity_poly.pdbx_strand_id
1 'polypeptide(L)'
;MTTTQAAGASAADAEIASRITNALIVKNISARHVSDQTGISYPTLRRSLKGGRSLTFLEFHKICGVIGVPPSSLLPDSLADRSAA
;
A
#
# COMPACT_ATOMS: atom_id res chain seq x y z
N MET A 1 2.27 -13.53 25.33
CA MET A 1 1.36 -12.65 24.56
C MET A 1 2.22 -11.58 23.90
N THR A 2 2.50 -11.71 22.60
CA THR A 2 3.30 -10.74 21.86
C THR A 2 2.47 -9.50 21.58
N THR A 3 2.86 -8.37 22.18
CA THR A 3 2.26 -7.06 21.95
C THR A 3 2.36 -6.70 20.47
N THR A 4 1.26 -6.81 19.72
CA THR A 4 1.16 -6.29 18.36
C THR A 4 1.19 -4.77 18.44
N GLN A 5 2.35 -4.16 18.23
CA GLN A 5 2.47 -2.72 18.17
C GLN A 5 1.62 -2.18 17.01
N ALA A 6 0.50 -1.54 17.34
CA ALA A 6 -0.07 -0.48 16.50
C ALA A 6 0.79 0.79 16.69
N ALA A 7 2.05 0.73 16.26
CA ALA A 7 2.84 1.94 16.10
C ALA A 7 2.31 2.68 14.86
N GLY A 8 2.30 4.01 14.88
CA GLY A 8 1.95 4.80 13.70
C GLY A 8 2.72 4.34 12.45
N ALA A 9 2.23 4.73 11.27
CA ALA A 9 2.77 4.30 9.98
C ALA A 9 4.31 4.25 10.00
N SER A 10 4.83 3.05 9.79
CA SER A 10 6.27 2.80 9.78
C SER A 10 6.92 3.49 8.57
N ALA A 11 8.24 3.62 8.60
CA ALA A 11 8.99 4.09 7.41
C ALA A 11 8.69 3.20 6.18
N ALA A 12 8.51 1.89 6.40
CA ALA A 12 8.10 0.94 5.36
C ALA A 12 6.69 1.24 4.84
N ASP A 13 5.72 1.57 5.71
CA ASP A 13 4.36 1.96 5.28
C ASP A 13 4.37 3.23 4.44
N ALA A 14 5.17 4.22 4.84
CA ALA A 14 5.32 5.48 4.10
C ALA A 14 5.97 5.25 2.72
N GLU A 15 6.94 4.35 2.64
CA GLU A 15 7.57 3.96 1.37
C GLU A 15 6.57 3.23 0.46
N ILE A 16 5.84 2.24 0.98
CA ILE A 16 4.78 1.53 0.25
C ILE A 16 3.74 2.53 -0.27
N ALA A 17 3.28 3.45 0.58
CA ALA A 17 2.33 4.49 0.20
C ALA A 17 2.85 5.39 -0.93
N SER A 18 4.15 5.74 -0.89
CA SER A 18 4.81 6.52 -1.94
C SER A 18 4.92 5.73 -3.25
N ARG A 19 5.32 4.45 -3.19
CA ARG A 19 5.39 3.55 -4.35
C ARG A 19 4.01 3.36 -5.00
N ILE A 20 2.97 3.14 -4.19
CA ILE A 20 1.58 3.06 -4.69
C ILE A 20 1.16 4.37 -5.35
N THR A 21 1.43 5.51 -4.71
CA THR A 21 1.08 6.83 -5.27
C THR A 21 1.77 7.08 -6.61
N ASN A 22 3.05 6.71 -6.73
CA ASN A 22 3.77 6.81 -7.99
C ASN A 22 3.17 5.88 -9.06
N ALA A 23 2.83 4.63 -8.69
CA ALA A 23 2.19 3.70 -9.60
C ALA A 23 0.83 4.21 -10.13
N LEU A 24 0.05 4.88 -9.28
CA LEU A 24 -1.19 5.54 -9.70
C LEU A 24 -0.96 6.63 -10.75
N ILE A 25 0.08 7.45 -10.56
CA ILE A 25 0.47 8.51 -11.51
C ILE A 25 0.91 7.89 -12.84
N VAL A 26 1.81 6.90 -12.80
CA VAL A 26 2.35 6.24 -14.01
C VAL A 26 1.26 5.52 -14.80
N LYS A 27 0.31 4.87 -14.12
CA LYS A 27 -0.82 4.18 -14.76
C LYS A 27 -1.99 5.11 -15.10
N ASN A 28 -1.91 6.39 -14.74
CA ASN A 28 -2.98 7.38 -14.87
C ASN A 28 -4.31 6.91 -14.23
N ILE A 29 -4.22 6.26 -13.07
CA ILE A 29 -5.38 5.77 -12.31
C ILE A 29 -5.64 6.72 -11.15
N SER A 30 -6.89 7.18 -11.02
CA SER A 30 -7.28 8.03 -9.90
C SER A 30 -7.44 7.22 -8.61
N ALA A 31 -7.07 7.81 -7.48
CA ALA A 31 -7.32 7.22 -6.16
C ALA A 31 -8.83 6.99 -5.89
N ARG A 32 -9.71 7.78 -6.53
CA ARG A 32 -11.15 7.56 -6.48
C ARG A 32 -11.58 6.27 -7.18
N HIS A 33 -11.04 6.01 -8.37
CA HIS A 33 -11.26 4.75 -9.07
C HIS A 33 -10.79 3.54 -8.23
N VAL A 34 -9.63 3.64 -7.58
CA VAL A 34 -9.16 2.59 -6.66
C VAL A 34 -10.10 2.40 -5.48
N SER A 35 -10.57 3.48 -4.87
CA SER A 35 -11.58 3.43 -3.79
C SER A 35 -12.82 2.65 -4.24
N ASP A 36 -13.37 2.99 -5.40
CA ASP A 36 -14.59 2.37 -5.94
C ASP A 36 -14.39 0.87 -6.24
N GLN A 37 -13.23 0.49 -6.81
CA GLN A 37 -12.93 -0.90 -7.15
C GLN A 37 -12.55 -1.77 -5.94
N THR A 38 -11.86 -1.19 -4.95
CA THR A 38 -11.39 -1.95 -3.77
C THR A 38 -12.42 -2.04 -2.66
N GLY A 39 -13.44 -1.17 -2.68
CA GLY A 39 -14.42 -0.99 -1.61
C GLY A 39 -13.86 -0.24 -0.39
N ILE A 40 -12.63 0.27 -0.46
CA ILE A 40 -12.01 1.09 0.58
C ILE A 40 -12.51 2.51 0.40
N SER A 41 -13.06 3.12 1.44
CA SER A 41 -13.54 4.50 1.34
C SER A 41 -12.42 5.46 0.90
N TYR A 42 -12.75 6.40 0.01
CA TYR A 42 -11.78 7.39 -0.48
C TYR A 42 -11.03 8.15 0.62
N PRO A 43 -11.67 8.61 1.73
CA PRO A 43 -10.95 9.22 2.85
C PRO A 43 -9.95 8.26 3.51
N THR A 44 -10.31 6.99 3.69
CA THR A 44 -9.44 5.97 4.28
C THR A 44 -8.25 5.65 3.38
N LEU A 45 -8.51 5.47 2.08
CA LEU A 45 -7.46 5.23 1.08
C LEU A 45 -6.50 6.43 1.06
N ARG A 46 -7.02 7.66 0.96
CA ARG A 46 -6.23 8.88 0.93
C ARG A 46 -5.40 9.08 2.19
N ARG A 47 -5.93 8.72 3.36
CA ARG A 47 -5.16 8.75 4.62
C ARG A 47 -4.00 7.74 4.58
N SER A 48 -4.23 6.55 4.04
CA SER A 48 -3.21 5.50 3.95
C SER A 48 -2.12 5.85 2.93
N LEU A 49 -2.49 6.40 1.77
CA LEU A 49 -1.55 6.90 0.75
C LEU A 49 -0.69 8.09 1.23
N LYS A 50 -1.14 8.80 2.26
CA LYS A 50 -0.36 9.86 2.93
C LYS A 50 0.52 9.35 4.07
N GLY A 51 0.56 8.04 4.33
CA GLY A 51 1.24 7.48 5.50
C GLY A 51 0.55 7.80 6.83
N GLY A 52 -0.74 8.16 6.83
CA GLY A 52 -1.50 8.43 8.06
C GLY A 52 -2.12 7.20 8.69
N ARG A 53 -1.99 6.03 8.05
CA ARG A 53 -2.48 4.71 8.45
C ARG A 53 -1.77 3.62 7.64
N SER A 54 -1.45 2.50 8.27
CA SER A 54 -0.94 1.30 7.59
C SER A 54 -2.05 0.58 6.81
N LEU A 55 -1.72 0.07 5.62
CA LEU A 55 -2.61 -0.76 4.82
C LEU A 55 -2.53 -2.20 5.33
N THR A 56 -3.67 -2.87 5.44
CA THR A 56 -3.67 -4.32 5.66
C THR A 56 -3.18 -5.05 4.40
N PHE A 57 -2.67 -6.28 4.57
CA PHE A 57 -2.22 -7.10 3.45
C PHE A 57 -3.30 -7.29 2.37
N LEU A 58 -4.56 -7.50 2.79
CA LEU A 58 -5.68 -7.64 1.86
C LEU A 58 -6.00 -6.34 1.11
N GLU A 59 -5.99 -5.19 1.80
CA GLU A 59 -6.18 -3.88 1.17
C GLU A 59 -5.07 -3.61 0.15
N PHE A 60 -3.81 -3.86 0.53
CA PHE A 60 -2.65 -3.74 -0.36
C PHE A 60 -2.80 -4.63 -1.60
N HIS A 61 -3.14 -5.90 -1.43
CA HIS A 61 -3.28 -6.83 -2.56
C HIS A 61 -4.41 -6.44 -3.51
N LYS A 62 -5.52 -5.92 -2.98
CA LYS A 62 -6.62 -5.37 -3.80
C LYS A 62 -6.17 -4.15 -4.59
N ILE A 63 -5.47 -3.21 -3.96
CA ILE A 63 -4.93 -2.03 -4.62
C ILE A 63 -3.97 -2.43 -5.75
N CYS A 64 -3.06 -3.37 -5.50
CA CYS A 64 -2.15 -3.91 -6.51
C CYS A 64 -2.91 -4.50 -7.71
N GLY A 65 -3.98 -5.26 -7.44
CA GLY A 65 -4.85 -5.83 -8.47
C GLY A 65 -5.52 -4.77 -9.34
N VAL A 66 -6.02 -3.68 -8.76
CA VAL A 66 -6.65 -2.58 -9.50
C VAL A 66 -5.63 -1.79 -10.33
N ILE A 67 -4.43 -1.57 -9.80
CA ILE A 67 -3.36 -0.86 -10.51
C ILE A 67 -2.75 -1.73 -11.63
N GLY A 68 -2.91 -3.06 -11.54
CA GLY A 68 -2.29 -4.02 -12.46
C GLY A 68 -0.78 -4.09 -12.28
N VAL A 69 -0.30 -3.95 -11.04
CA VAL A 69 1.12 -4.04 -10.69
C VAL A 69 1.29 -5.18 -9.69
N PRO A 70 2.29 -6.07 -9.87
CA PRO A 70 2.51 -7.16 -8.93
C PRO A 70 2.91 -6.60 -7.55
N PRO A 71 2.40 -7.19 -6.45
CA PRO A 71 2.68 -6.71 -5.09
C PRO A 71 4.18 -6.57 -4.78
N SER A 72 5.00 -7.49 -5.31
CA SER A 72 6.46 -7.50 -5.15
C SER A 72 7.15 -6.24 -5.68
N SER A 73 6.58 -5.55 -6.68
CA SER A 73 7.16 -4.31 -7.22
C SER A 73 6.87 -3.09 -6.35
N LEU A 74 5.89 -3.18 -5.45
CA LEU A 74 5.47 -2.09 -4.57
C LEU A 74 5.95 -2.29 -3.13
N LEU A 75 6.52 -3.45 -2.81
CA LEU A 75 7.17 -3.69 -1.53
C LEU A 75 8.55 -3.01 -1.46
N PRO A 76 8.93 -2.46 -0.30
CA PRO A 76 10.23 -1.86 -0.07
C PRO A 76 11.34 -2.90 -0.11
N ASP A 77 12.54 -2.49 -0.48
CA ASP A 77 13.66 -3.41 -0.74
C ASP A 77 14.08 -4.16 0.54
N SER A 78 13.92 -3.51 1.71
CA SER A 78 14.11 -4.12 3.02
C SER A 78 13.19 -5.32 3.31
N LEU A 79 12.05 -5.41 2.62
CA LEU A 79 11.14 -6.57 2.66
C LEU A 79 11.29 -7.48 1.45
N ALA A 80 12.02 -7.03 0.42
CA ALA A 80 12.34 -7.83 -0.77
C ALA A 80 13.58 -8.72 -0.56
N ASP A 81 14.24 -8.63 0.60
CA ASP A 81 15.41 -9.42 0.93
C ASP A 81 15.09 -10.92 0.84
N ARG A 82 15.70 -11.54 -0.18
CA ARG A 82 15.55 -12.94 -0.56
C ARG A 82 16.69 -13.78 0.02
N SER A 83 17.34 -13.37 1.10
CA SER A 83 18.42 -14.14 1.76
C SER A 83 17.90 -15.31 2.63
N ALA A 84 16.85 -15.99 2.17
CA ALA A 84 16.29 -17.19 2.78
C ALA A 84 15.91 -18.21 1.69
N ALA A 85 16.91 -18.66 0.94
CA ALA A 85 16.86 -19.90 0.15
C ALA A 85 18.28 -20.44 -0.02
#